data_AF-A0A382SLL8-F1
#
_entry.id   AF-A0A382SLL8-F1
#
_cell.length_a   1.000
_cell.length_b   1.000
_cell.length_c   1.000
_cell.angle_alpha   90.00
_cell.angle_beta   90.00
_cell.angle_gamma   90.00
#
_symmetry.space_group_name_H-M   'P 1'
#
loop_
_entity.id
_entity.type
_entity.pdbx_description
1 polymer ?
#
loop_
_entity_poly.entity_id
_entity_poly.type
_entity_poly.pdbx_seq_one_letter_code
_entity_poly.pdbx_strand_id
1 'polypeptide(L)'
;MKDKLLLWIEGPLHFCLAYYLQKMYDCEIYAIIDVTSKPKKFFVDQNLVKFNKIWFYHDHVKNPHTPDLEYLSSFERKYNINIWKLAINERIFYRFYDFHKFSSDEILSIEEDVC
;
A
#
# COMPACT_ATOMS: atom_id res chain seq x y z
N MET A 1 -7.04 -7.89 -28.09
CA MET A 1 -7.16 -7.06 -26.87
C MET A 1 -5.82 -7.12 -26.17
N LYS A 2 -5.31 -6.01 -25.62
CA LYS A 2 -4.07 -6.03 -24.83
C LYS A 2 -4.36 -6.56 -23.44
N ASP A 3 -3.40 -7.27 -22.86
CA ASP A 3 -3.50 -7.70 -21.47
C ASP A 3 -3.42 -6.50 -20.52
N LYS A 4 -4.16 -6.57 -19.43
CA LYS A 4 -4.19 -5.55 -18.38
C LYS A 4 -3.44 -6.06 -17.18
N LEU A 5 -2.39 -5.35 -16.81
CA LEU A 5 -1.52 -5.71 -15.69
C LEU A 5 -1.67 -4.69 -14.57
N LEU A 6 -1.98 -5.17 -13.36
CA LEU A 6 -1.95 -4.36 -12.15
C LEU A 6 -0.66 -4.65 -11.40
N LEU A 7 0.17 -3.64 -11.20
CA LEU A 7 1.45 -3.75 -10.51
C LEU A 7 1.37 -3.09 -9.13
N TRP A 8 1.87 -3.78 -8.11
CA TRP A 8 2.08 -3.21 -6.79
C TRP A 8 3.53 -2.70 -6.71
N ILE A 9 3.72 -1.39 -6.53
CA ILE A 9 5.03 -0.72 -6.62
C ILE A 9 5.39 -0.11 -5.26
N GLU A 10 6.22 -0.82 -4.53
CA GLU A 10 6.74 -0.40 -3.20
C GLU A 10 8.07 0.37 -3.27
N GLY A 11 8.63 0.56 -4.48
CA GLY A 11 9.93 1.20 -4.60
C GLY A 11 10.56 1.11 -5.98
N PRO A 12 11.85 1.53 -6.10
CA PRO A 12 12.53 1.68 -7.38
C PRO A 12 12.63 0.39 -8.20
N LEU A 13 12.83 -0.75 -7.55
CA LEU A 13 12.97 -2.04 -8.24
C LEU A 13 11.70 -2.39 -9.04
N HIS A 14 10.54 -2.34 -8.39
CA HIS A 14 9.25 -2.61 -9.02
C HIS A 14 8.95 -1.64 -10.17
N PHE A 15 9.30 -0.36 -9.99
CA PHE A 15 9.16 0.65 -11.04
C PHE A 15 10.06 0.36 -12.26
N CYS A 16 11.32 0.00 -12.04
CA CYS A 16 12.23 -0.39 -13.11
C CYS A 16 11.70 -1.63 -13.87
N LEU A 17 11.14 -2.61 -13.17
CA LEU A 17 10.49 -3.76 -13.80
C LEU A 17 9.33 -3.33 -14.70
N ALA A 18 8.46 -2.44 -14.23
CA ALA A 18 7.37 -1.89 -15.04
C ALA A 18 7.88 -1.19 -16.32
N TYR A 19 8.99 -0.44 -16.21
CA TYR A 19 9.63 0.24 -17.32
C TYR A 19 10.16 -0.70 -18.40
N TYR A 20 10.79 -1.82 -18.02
CA TYR A 20 11.24 -2.81 -18.98
C TYR A 20 10.08 -3.66 -19.51
N LEU A 21 9.10 -3.99 -18.67
CA LEU A 21 7.93 -4.78 -19.05
C LEU A 21 7.15 -4.16 -20.21
N GLN A 22 6.80 -2.86 -20.13
CA GLN A 22 6.08 -2.17 -21.22
C GLN A 22 6.87 -2.14 -22.55
N LYS A 23 8.20 -2.29 -22.51
CA LYS A 23 9.04 -2.30 -23.71
C LYS A 23 9.11 -3.67 -24.36
N MET A 24 8.99 -4.71 -23.55
CA MET A 24 9.12 -6.10 -23.97
C MET A 24 7.77 -6.75 -24.26
N TYR A 25 6.68 -6.19 -23.73
CA TYR A 25 5.35 -6.77 -23.79
C TYR A 25 4.27 -5.72 -24.07
N ASP A 26 3.44 -5.97 -25.08
CA ASP A 26 2.35 -5.06 -25.47
C ASP A 26 1.15 -5.20 -24.51
N CYS A 27 1.13 -4.39 -23.47
CA CYS A 27 0.14 -4.43 -22.39
C CYS A 27 -0.32 -3.05 -21.93
N GLU A 28 -1.43 -3.02 -21.20
CA GLU A 28 -1.91 -1.86 -20.45
C GLU A 28 -1.50 -2.00 -18.99
N ILE A 29 -0.76 -1.03 -18.47
CA ILE A 29 -0.23 -1.08 -17.10
C ILE A 29 -1.05 -0.17 -16.18
N TYR A 30 -1.44 -0.73 -15.05
CA TYR A 30 -2.10 -0.08 -13.92
C TYR A 30 -1.19 -0.24 -12.70
N ALA A 31 -1.22 0.73 -11.77
CA ALA A 31 -0.33 0.66 -10.61
C ALA A 31 -0.99 1.07 -9.30
N ILE A 32 -0.70 0.31 -8.24
CA ILE A 32 -0.85 0.74 -6.85
C ILE A 32 0.55 1.11 -6.36
N ILE A 33 0.73 2.36 -5.94
CA ILE A 33 2.00 2.88 -5.45
C ILE A 33 1.95 2.90 -3.93
N ASP A 34 2.78 2.08 -3.32
CA ASP A 34 2.94 1.95 -1.87
C ASP A 34 4.28 2.57 -1.46
N VAL A 35 4.30 3.89 -1.43
CA VAL A 35 5.47 4.68 -1.03
C VAL A 35 5.02 5.85 -0.17
N THR A 36 5.93 6.33 0.67
CA THR A 36 5.69 7.51 1.49
C THR A 36 5.40 8.76 0.64
N SER A 37 4.89 9.81 1.27
CA SER A 37 4.46 11.05 0.60
C SER A 37 5.56 11.75 -0.22
N LYS A 38 6.84 11.59 0.15
CA LYS A 38 7.96 12.24 -0.57
C LYS A 38 8.18 11.64 -1.97
N PRO A 39 8.38 10.31 -2.14
CA PRO A 39 8.47 9.69 -3.47
C PRO A 39 7.22 9.83 -4.34
N LYS A 40 6.03 10.05 -3.77
CA LYS A 40 4.77 10.21 -4.52
C LYS A 40 4.89 11.18 -5.70
N LYS A 41 5.55 12.33 -5.49
CA LYS A 41 5.74 13.35 -6.53
C LYS A 41 6.46 12.81 -7.77
N PHE A 42 7.47 11.95 -7.59
CA PHE A 42 8.17 11.32 -8.71
C PHE A 42 7.21 10.50 -9.58
N PHE A 43 6.32 9.71 -8.98
CA PHE A 43 5.39 8.86 -9.72
C PHE A 43 4.32 9.65 -10.48
N VAL A 44 3.94 10.83 -9.97
CA VAL A 44 3.03 11.76 -10.65
C VAL A 44 3.71 12.44 -11.84
N ASP A 45 4.96 12.89 -11.67
CA ASP A 45 5.64 13.72 -12.65
C ASP A 45 6.39 12.90 -13.74
N GLN A 46 6.71 11.63 -13.46
CA GLN A 46 7.47 10.78 -14.39
C GLN A 46 6.66 10.41 -15.65
N ASN A 47 7.35 10.32 -16.79
CA ASN A 47 6.79 9.86 -18.08
C ASN A 47 7.53 8.63 -18.65
N LEU A 48 8.32 7.95 -17.82
CA LEU A 48 9.10 6.77 -18.20
C LEU A 48 8.19 5.56 -18.39
N VAL A 49 7.21 5.36 -17.51
CA VAL A 49 6.21 4.29 -17.57
C VAL A 49 4.84 4.89 -17.80
N LYS A 50 4.14 4.42 -18.83
CA LYS A 50 2.78 4.87 -19.14
C LYS A 50 1.77 4.03 -18.37
N PHE A 51 1.32 4.56 -17.24
CA PHE A 51 0.23 3.97 -16.48
C PHE A 51 -1.13 4.48 -16.99
N ASN A 52 -2.06 3.56 -17.24
CA ASN A 52 -3.44 3.89 -17.57
C ASN A 52 -4.17 4.49 -16.36
N LYS A 53 -3.86 3.99 -15.16
CA LYS A 53 -4.34 4.56 -13.89
C LYS A 53 -3.37 4.22 -12.77
N ILE A 54 -3.27 5.16 -11.83
CA ILE A 54 -2.43 5.06 -10.64
C ILE A 54 -3.32 5.27 -9.42
N TRP A 55 -3.15 4.44 -8.40
CA TRP A 55 -3.65 4.65 -7.05
C TRP A 55 -2.48 4.76 -6.08
N PHE A 56 -2.59 5.65 -5.10
CA PHE A 56 -1.60 5.77 -4.04
C PHE A 56 -2.17 5.11 -2.79
N TYR A 57 -1.51 4.06 -2.31
CA TYR A 57 -1.99 3.28 -1.18
C TYR A 57 -2.16 4.15 0.07
N HIS A 58 -1.20 5.05 0.31
CA HIS A 58 -1.16 5.92 1.50
C HIS A 58 -2.23 7.03 1.45
N ASP A 59 -2.92 7.25 0.31
CA ASP A 59 -4.05 8.19 0.25
C ASP A 59 -5.31 7.63 0.94
N HIS A 60 -5.33 6.32 1.18
CA HIS A 60 -6.44 5.63 1.84
C HIS A 60 -6.25 5.49 3.35
N VAL A 61 -5.02 5.70 3.86
CA VAL A 61 -4.73 5.74 5.29
C VAL A 61 -5.04 7.14 5.82
N LYS A 62 -6.06 7.25 6.68
CA LYS A 62 -6.52 8.50 7.26
C LYS A 62 -5.69 8.87 8.49
N ASN A 63 -6.01 10.02 9.06
CA ASN A 63 -5.49 10.38 10.38
C ASN A 63 -6.00 9.38 11.43
N PRO A 64 -5.23 9.12 12.49
CA PRO A 64 -5.65 8.20 13.55
C PRO A 64 -7.06 8.50 14.06
N HIS A 65 -7.85 7.45 14.19
CA HIS A 65 -9.23 7.50 14.68
C HIS A 65 -9.50 6.34 15.62
N THR A 66 -10.67 6.34 16.27
CA THR A 66 -11.09 5.18 17.05
C THR A 66 -11.42 4.03 16.10
N PRO A 67 -10.80 2.85 16.25
CA PRO A 67 -11.04 1.74 15.35
C PRO A 67 -12.39 1.05 15.61
N ASP A 68 -13.06 0.61 14.54
CA ASP A 68 -14.24 -0.23 14.60
C ASP A 68 -13.85 -1.70 14.81
N LEU A 69 -13.82 -2.10 16.07
CA LEU A 69 -13.46 -3.48 16.46
C LEU A 69 -14.47 -4.52 15.96
N GLU A 70 -15.74 -4.16 15.75
CA GLU A 70 -16.73 -5.08 15.21
C GLU A 70 -16.46 -5.35 13.73
N TYR A 71 -16.16 -4.30 12.96
CA TYR A 71 -15.74 -4.41 11.56
C TYR A 71 -14.47 -5.26 11.45
N LEU A 72 -13.40 -4.90 12.16
CA LEU A 72 -12.12 -5.61 12.12
C LEU A 72 -12.28 -7.08 12.50
N SER A 73 -13.06 -7.38 13.54
CA SER A 73 -13.33 -8.76 13.96
C SER A 73 -14.14 -9.54 12.90
N SER A 74 -15.07 -8.87 12.21
CA SER A 74 -15.80 -9.48 11.08
C SER A 74 -14.90 -9.77 9.89
N PHE A 75 -13.94 -8.87 9.62
CA PHE A 75 -12.96 -8.99 8.55
C PHE A 75 -12.01 -10.17 8.81
N GLU A 76 -11.48 -10.29 10.03
CA GLU A 76 -10.65 -11.43 10.46
C GLU A 76 -11.36 -12.77 10.23
N ARG A 77 -12.63 -12.87 10.64
CA ARG A 77 -13.43 -14.08 10.42
C ARG A 77 -13.67 -14.36 8.94
N LYS A 78 -13.97 -13.33 8.15
CA LYS A 78 -14.27 -13.46 6.73
C LYS A 78 -13.08 -13.96 5.93
N TYR A 79 -11.88 -13.45 6.21
CA TYR A 79 -10.66 -13.79 5.47
C TYR A 79 -9.78 -14.82 6.18
N ASN A 80 -10.16 -15.26 7.39
CA ASN A 80 -9.39 -16.16 8.23
C ASN A 80 -7.95 -15.69 8.47
N ILE A 81 -7.82 -14.40 8.80
CA ILE A 81 -6.55 -13.74 9.11
C ILE A 81 -6.53 -13.28 10.58
N ASN A 82 -5.36 -12.92 11.07
CA ASN A 82 -5.20 -12.28 12.37
C ASN A 82 -4.50 -10.93 12.16
N ILE A 83 -5.28 -9.85 12.19
CA ILE A 83 -4.84 -8.48 11.89
C ILE A 83 -3.77 -8.06 12.90
N TRP A 84 -4.00 -8.30 14.19
CA TRP A 84 -3.04 -7.92 15.22
C TRP A 84 -1.68 -8.61 15.03
N LYS A 85 -1.67 -9.89 14.66
CA LYS A 85 -0.46 -10.63 14.38
C LYS A 85 0.27 -10.07 13.15
N LEU A 86 -0.44 -9.67 12.10
CA LEU A 86 0.17 -9.03 10.93
C LEU A 86 0.81 -7.69 11.33
N ALA A 87 0.05 -6.84 12.03
CA ALA A 87 0.49 -5.52 12.44
C ALA A 87 1.74 -5.56 13.34
N ILE A 88 1.79 -6.42 14.37
CA ILE A 88 2.97 -6.49 15.25
C ILE A 88 4.23 -7.07 14.56
N ASN A 89 4.08 -7.70 13.40
CA ASN A 89 5.22 -8.14 12.58
C ASN A 89 5.71 -7.04 11.62
N GLU A 90 4.99 -5.93 11.51
CA GLU A 90 5.49 -4.76 10.81
C GLU A 90 6.48 -3.99 11.68
N ARG A 91 7.68 -3.78 11.14
CA ARG A 91 8.78 -3.13 11.85
C ARG A 91 8.45 -1.70 12.28
N ILE A 92 7.57 -1.00 11.56
CA ILE A 92 7.14 0.35 11.93
C ILE A 92 6.36 0.33 13.26
N PHE A 93 5.57 -0.73 13.51
CA PHE A 93 4.75 -0.83 14.71
C PHE A 93 5.47 -1.49 15.89
N TYR A 94 6.48 -2.32 15.64
CA TYR A 94 7.12 -3.11 16.68
C TYR A 94 8.63 -2.81 16.82
N ARG A 95 9.03 -2.38 18.02
CA ARG A 95 10.41 -2.15 18.51
C ARG A 95 11.15 -0.90 18.01
N PHE A 96 10.84 -0.35 16.85
CA PHE A 96 11.58 0.78 16.26
C PHE A 96 10.87 2.13 16.51
N TYR A 97 10.86 2.59 17.77
CA TYR A 97 10.12 3.78 18.22
C TYR A 97 10.88 5.10 18.08
N ASP A 98 11.83 5.18 17.14
CA ASP A 98 12.73 6.35 17.03
C ASP A 98 11.98 7.63 16.63
N PHE A 99 10.82 7.50 15.99
CA PHE A 99 10.01 8.64 15.51
C PHE A 99 8.65 8.74 16.17
N HIS A 100 7.95 7.61 16.32
CA HIS A 100 6.63 7.54 16.92
C HIS A 100 6.42 6.18 17.58
N LYS A 101 5.82 6.18 18.77
CA LYS A 101 5.41 4.96 19.45
C LYS A 101 3.90 4.81 19.33
N PHE A 102 3.47 4.01 18.36
CA PHE A 102 2.06 3.78 18.11
C PHE A 102 1.37 3.08 19.29
N SER A 103 0.19 3.56 19.65
CA SER A 103 -0.77 2.87 20.50
C SER A 103 -1.50 1.78 19.72
N SER A 104 -2.15 0.85 20.45
CA SER A 104 -2.94 -0.20 19.81
C SER A 104 -4.06 0.36 18.95
N ASP A 105 -4.73 1.44 19.38
CA ASP A 105 -5.81 2.07 18.63
C ASP A 105 -5.29 2.73 17.35
N GLU A 106 -4.13 3.39 17.40
CA GLU A 106 -3.50 3.95 16.19
C GLU A 106 -3.15 2.83 15.19
N ILE A 107 -2.54 1.73 15.66
CA ILE A 107 -2.21 0.58 14.81
C ILE A 107 -3.48 0.03 14.15
N LEU A 108 -4.50 -0.26 14.96
CA LEU A 108 -5.75 -0.83 14.47
C LEU A 108 -6.51 0.11 13.53
N SER A 109 -6.45 1.43 13.76
CA SER A 109 -7.05 2.41 12.84
C SER A 109 -6.37 2.43 11.48
N ILE A 110 -5.04 2.28 11.44
CA ILE A 110 -4.29 2.17 10.19
C ILE A 110 -4.66 0.87 9.47
N GLU A 111 -4.73 -0.25 10.19
CA GLU A 111 -5.13 -1.54 9.62
C GLU A 111 -6.58 -1.51 9.11
N GLU A 112 -7.49 -0.82 9.81
CA GLU A 112 -8.88 -0.64 9.38
C GLU A 112 -8.98 0.09 8.05
N ASP A 113 -8.24 1.18 7.88
CA ASP A 113 -8.25 1.97 6.65
C ASP A 113 -7.76 1.20 5.41
N VAL A 114 -7.00 0.12 5.61
CA VAL A 114 -6.42 -0.71 4.53
C VAL A 114 -7.11 -2.07 4.35
N CYS A 115 -8.09 -2.39 5.21
CA CYS A 115 -8.95 -3.58 5.12
C CYS A 115 -10.18 -3.34 4.24
#